data_AF-A0A2R6GX21-F1
#
_entry.id   AF-A0A2R6GX21-F1
#
_cell.length_a   1.000
_cell.length_b   1.000
_cell.length_c   1.000
_cell.angle_alpha   90.00
_cell.angle_beta   90.00
_cell.angle_gamma   90.00
#
_symmetry.space_group_name_H-M   'P 1'
#
loop_
_entity.id
_entity.type
_entity.pdbx_description
1 polymer ?
#
loop_
_entity_poly.entity_id
_entity_poly.type
_entity_poly.pdbx_seq_one_letter_code
_entity_poly.pdbx_strand_id
1 'polypeptide(L)'
;MADEEDSEDEQPAVELGDGKPVEGAPLARVSSRLTWGIEKSEVERREGDTTIRTPDGPQRLGDVLAEVEHRTFSPRLPTRNESPTFRS
;
A
#
# COMPACT_ATOMS: atom_id res chain seq x y z
N MET A 1 33.76 -40.15 -18.75
CA MET A 1 33.82 -38.75 -18.30
C MET A 1 32.99 -38.68 -17.03
N ALA A 2 33.45 -37.91 -16.05
CA ALA A 2 32.92 -37.86 -14.69
C ALA A 2 31.54 -37.21 -14.62
N ASP A 3 30.75 -37.71 -13.67
CA ASP A 3 29.45 -37.24 -13.18
C ASP A 3 29.58 -35.90 -12.45
N GLU A 4 28.44 -35.35 -12.03
CA GLU A 4 28.24 -34.12 -11.23
C GLU A 4 28.24 -32.82 -12.05
N GLU A 5 27.23 -31.95 -11.99
CA GLU A 5 26.33 -31.64 -10.89
C GLU A 5 25.09 -30.96 -11.51
N ASP A 6 23.94 -31.63 -11.45
CA ASP A 6 22.64 -31.04 -11.77
C ASP A 6 22.42 -29.94 -10.72
N SER A 7 22.71 -28.69 -11.09
CA SER A 7 22.40 -27.54 -10.25
C SER A 7 20.90 -27.33 -10.29
N GLU A 8 20.18 -28.17 -9.54
CA GLU A 8 18.82 -27.92 -9.10
C GLU A 8 18.85 -26.60 -8.31
N ASP A 9 18.53 -25.50 -9.02
CA ASP A 9 18.26 -24.19 -8.45
C ASP A 9 17.08 -24.30 -7.47
N GLU A 10 17.39 -24.77 -6.26
CA GLU A 10 16.51 -24.79 -5.10
C GLU A 10 16.31 -23.34 -4.63
N GLN A 11 15.50 -22.60 -5.41
CA GLN A 11 15.03 -21.28 -4.99
C GLN A 11 14.34 -21.43 -3.64
N PRO A 12 14.51 -20.48 -2.69
CA PRO A 12 13.91 -20.61 -1.38
C PRO A 12 12.38 -20.53 -1.51
N ALA A 13 11.74 -21.69 -1.57
CA ALA A 13 10.29 -21.83 -1.48
C ALA A 13 9.91 -21.56 -0.02
N VAL A 14 9.61 -20.29 0.28
CA VAL A 14 9.09 -19.89 1.58
C VAL A 14 7.72 -20.53 1.77
N GLU A 15 7.66 -21.55 2.63
CA GLU A 15 6.45 -22.19 3.11
C GLU A 15 5.57 -21.15 3.84
N LEU A 16 4.60 -20.60 3.09
CA LEU A 16 3.52 -19.81 3.67
C LEU A 16 2.62 -20.78 4.42
N GLY A 17 2.86 -20.97 5.72
CA GLY A 17 2.01 -21.78 6.58
C GLY A 17 0.53 -21.37 6.49
N ASP A 18 -0.38 -22.23 6.96
CA ASP A 18 -1.84 -22.04 6.83
C ASP A 18 -2.29 -20.64 7.28
N GLY A 19 -2.38 -19.73 6.30
CA GLY A 19 -2.64 -18.34 6.55
C GLY A 19 -4.03 -18.21 7.14
N LYS A 20 -4.13 -17.66 8.36
CA LYS A 20 -5.43 -17.33 8.95
C LYS A 20 -6.25 -16.55 7.92
N PRO A 21 -7.54 -16.85 7.74
CA PRO A 21 -8.38 -16.12 6.81
C PRO A 21 -8.35 -14.63 7.21
N VAL A 22 -7.78 -13.81 6.33
CA VAL A 22 -7.68 -12.37 6.57
C VAL A 22 -9.00 -11.74 6.13
N GLU A 23 -9.79 -11.31 7.09
CA GLU A 23 -11.08 -10.65 6.89
C GLU A 23 -10.91 -9.28 6.22
N GLY A 24 -11.91 -8.84 5.45
CA GLY A 24 -11.89 -7.56 4.75
C GLY A 24 -11.24 -7.62 3.36
N ALA A 25 -11.55 -6.63 2.53
CA ALA A 25 -11.00 -6.50 1.19
C ALA A 25 -9.59 -5.87 1.23
N PRO A 26 -8.68 -6.23 0.29
CA PRO A 26 -7.46 -5.48 0.09
C PRO A 26 -7.78 -4.03 -0.30
N LEU A 27 -7.08 -3.07 0.29
CA LEU A 27 -7.29 -1.65 0.01
C LEU A 27 -7.17 -1.32 -1.49
N ALA A 28 -6.23 -1.97 -2.20
CA ALA A 28 -6.04 -1.81 -3.64
C ALA A 28 -7.29 -2.19 -4.47
N ARG A 29 -8.09 -3.16 -4.02
CA ARG A 29 -9.32 -3.59 -4.69
C ARG A 29 -10.46 -2.60 -4.46
N VAL A 30 -10.50 -1.96 -3.29
CA VAL A 30 -11.48 -0.92 -2.98
C VAL A 30 -11.14 0.35 -3.76
N SER A 31 -9.87 0.74 -3.76
CA SER A 31 -9.41 1.94 -4.48
C SER A 31 -9.49 1.81 -6.01
N SER A 32 -9.40 0.61 -6.58
CA SER A 32 -9.51 0.41 -8.04
C SER A 32 -10.90 0.74 -8.60
N ARG A 33 -11.94 0.81 -7.75
CA ARG A 33 -13.31 1.21 -8.15
C ARG A 33 -13.53 2.71 -8.10
N LEU A 34 -12.57 3.44 -7.54
CA LEU A 34 -12.63 4.88 -7.34
C LEU A 34 -11.79 5.57 -8.41
N THR A 35 -12.27 6.72 -8.87
CA THR A 35 -11.54 7.56 -9.81
C THR A 35 -10.63 8.51 -9.03
N TRP A 36 -9.46 8.80 -9.58
CA TRP A 36 -8.54 9.77 -8.98
C TRP A 36 -9.20 11.16 -8.86
N GLY A 37 -8.92 11.87 -7.77
CA GLY A 37 -9.49 13.21 -7.49
C GLY A 37 -10.89 13.22 -6.87
N ILE A 38 -11.43 12.06 -6.48
CA ILE A 38 -12.70 11.95 -5.77
C ILE A 38 -12.63 12.58 -4.37
N GLU A 39 -13.70 13.26 -3.94
CA GLU A 39 -13.78 13.86 -2.61
C GLU A 39 -13.90 12.80 -1.50
N LYS A 40 -13.38 13.09 -0.31
CA LYS A 40 -13.46 12.20 0.87
C LYS A 40 -14.91 11.81 1.21
N SER A 41 -15.82 12.77 1.19
CA SER A 41 -17.26 12.59 1.40
C SER A 41 -17.88 11.65 0.36
N GLU A 42 -17.43 11.73 -0.88
CA GLU A 42 -17.89 10.87 -1.97
C GLU A 42 -17.33 9.45 -1.86
N VAL A 43 -16.11 9.29 -1.36
CA VAL A 43 -15.55 7.96 -1.03
C VAL A 43 -16.33 7.32 0.12
N GLU A 44 -16.59 8.07 1.19
CA GLU A 44 -17.36 7.62 2.34
C GLU A 44 -18.77 7.18 1.93
N ARG A 45 -19.45 7.95 1.08
CA ARG A 45 -20.78 7.61 0.56
C ARG A 45 -20.80 6.33 -0.28
N ARG A 46 -19.73 6.04 -1.02
CA ARG A 46 -19.68 4.92 -1.97
C ARG A 46 -19.15 3.62 -1.36
N GLU A 47 -18.14 3.73 -0.51
CA GLU A 47 -17.37 2.58 -0.01
C GLU A 47 -17.16 2.65 1.52
N GLY A 48 -17.81 3.57 2.23
CA GLY A 48 -17.64 3.74 3.69
C GLY A 48 -17.96 2.47 4.50
N ASP A 49 -18.95 1.69 4.05
CA ASP A 49 -19.34 0.42 4.67
C ASP A 49 -18.39 -0.74 4.33
N THR A 50 -17.46 -0.55 3.39
CA THR A 50 -16.53 -1.60 2.97
C THR A 50 -15.50 -1.85 4.07
N THR A 51 -15.41 -3.10 4.51
CA THR A 51 -14.36 -3.53 5.46
C THR A 51 -13.05 -3.72 4.72
N ILE A 52 -12.02 -3.01 5.17
CA ILE A 52 -10.64 -3.08 4.66
C ILE A 52 -9.72 -3.77 5.66
N ARG A 53 -8.64 -4.34 5.13
CA ARG A 53 -7.55 -4.90 5.93
C ARG A 53 -6.63 -3.76 6.40
N THR A 54 -6.42 -3.62 7.71
CA THR A 54 -5.44 -2.71 8.30
C THR A 54 -4.44 -3.51 9.17
N PRO A 55 -3.28 -2.93 9.55
CA PRO A 55 -2.29 -3.59 10.40
C PRO A 55 -2.84 -4.02 11.78
N ASP A 56 -3.79 -3.24 12.31
CA ASP A 56 -4.41 -3.48 13.61
C ASP A 56 -5.66 -4.39 13.52
N GLY A 57 -6.11 -4.71 12.30
CA GLY A 57 -7.22 -5.64 12.05
C GLY A 57 -8.15 -5.23 10.90
N PRO A 58 -9.27 -5.93 10.70
CA PRO A 58 -10.31 -5.49 9.77
C PRO A 58 -11.02 -4.25 10.32
N GLN A 59 -11.12 -3.19 9.52
CA GLN A 59 -11.75 -1.92 9.91
C GLN A 59 -12.63 -1.41 8.76
N ARG A 60 -13.71 -0.69 9.06
CA ARG A 60 -14.52 -0.06 7.99
C ARG A 60 -13.79 1.12 7.40
N LEU A 61 -13.92 1.31 6.10
CA LEU A 61 -13.30 2.42 5.40
C LEU A 61 -13.77 3.78 5.94
N GLY A 62 -15.06 3.91 6.29
CA GLY A 62 -15.61 5.14 6.87
C GLY A 62 -14.94 5.54 8.19
N ASP A 63 -14.75 4.58 9.10
CA ASP A 63 -14.10 4.81 10.40
C ASP A 63 -12.65 5.27 10.23
N VAL A 64 -11.92 4.61 9.32
CA VAL A 64 -10.55 4.99 8.97
C VAL A 64 -10.54 6.41 8.38
N LEU A 65 -11.43 6.70 7.42
CA LEU A 65 -11.51 8.03 6.82
C LEU A 65 -11.82 9.10 7.86
N ALA A 66 -12.70 8.85 8.83
CA ALA A 66 -13.01 9.81 9.89
C ALA A 66 -11.77 10.16 10.74
N GLU A 67 -10.90 9.18 11.01
CA GLU A 67 -9.66 9.38 11.75
C GLU A 67 -8.60 10.14 10.95
N VAL A 68 -8.54 9.97 9.62
CA VAL A 68 -7.56 10.68 8.78
C VAL A 68 -8.02 12.10 8.47
N GLU A 69 -7.61 13.06 9.31
CA GLU A 69 -7.67 14.49 9.00
C GLU A 69 -6.39 15.01 8.32
N HIS A 70 -5.27 14.30 8.50
CA HIS A 70 -3.97 14.74 7.98
C HIS A 70 -3.68 14.15 6.60
N ARG A 71 -3.45 15.04 5.63
CA ARG A 71 -2.91 14.68 4.31
C ARG A 71 -1.47 14.21 4.47
N THR A 72 -1.22 12.91 4.34
CA THR A 72 0.12 12.28 4.32
C THR A 72 0.90 12.58 3.03
N PHE A 73 0.59 13.69 2.33
CA PHE A 73 1.42 14.15 1.23
C PHE A 73 2.45 15.11 1.81
N SER A 74 3.62 14.58 2.15
CA SER A 74 4.77 15.45 2.42
C SER A 74 5.06 16.21 1.12
N PRO A 75 5.18 17.56 1.13
CA PRO A 75 5.67 18.27 -0.04
C PRO A 75 6.98 17.62 -0.44
N ARG A 76 7.15 17.28 -1.73
CA ARG A 76 8.38 16.66 -2.23
C ARG A 76 9.57 17.36 -1.60
N LEU A 77 10.40 16.62 -0.85
CA LEU A 77 11.64 17.14 -0.32
C LEU A 77 12.39 17.78 -1.50
N PRO A 78 12.81 19.06 -1.40
CA PRO A 78 13.58 19.66 -2.47
C PRO A 78 14.79 18.77 -2.71
N THR A 79 14.92 18.24 -3.93
CA THR A 79 16.14 17.57 -4.37
C THR A 79 17.25 18.60 -4.20
N ARG A 80 18.19 18.36 -3.28
CA ARG A 80 19.32 19.26 -3.05
C ARG A 80 20.26 19.17 -4.25
N ASN A 81 19.93 19.90 -5.31
CA ASN A 81 20.80 20.07 -6.46
C ASN A 81 20.51 21.42 -7.12
N GLU A 82 21.17 22.47 -6.64
CA GLU A 82 22.12 23.27 -7.42
C GLU A 82 22.69 24.38 -6.54
N SER A 83 24.02 24.47 -6.51
CA SER A 83 24.81 25.42 -5.73
C SER A 83 24.38 26.86 -6.00
N PRO A 84 24.32 27.74 -4.98
CA PRO A 84 24.18 29.16 -5.26
C PRO A 84 25.49 29.64 -5.88
N THR A 85 25.50 29.84 -7.20
CA THR A 85 26.52 30.70 -7.82
C THR A 85 26.30 32.11 -7.29
N PHE A 86 27.02 32.44 -6.23
CA PHE A 86 27.16 33.79 -5.71
C PHE A 86 27.85 34.60 -6.81
N ARG A 87 27.09 35.39 -7.56
CA ARG A 87 27.64 36.32 -8.53
C ARG A 87 27.88 37.64 -7.79
N SER A 88 29.18 38.00 -7.71
CA SER A 88 29.73 39.22 -7.12
C SER A 88 29.24 40.50 -7.80
#